data_AF-I3J2K9-F1
#
_entry.id   AF-I3J2K9-F1
#
_cell.length_a   1.000
_cell.length_b   1.000
_cell.length_c   1.000
_cell.angle_alpha   90.00
_cell.angle_beta   90.00
_cell.angle_gamma   90.00
#
_symmetry.space_group_name_H-M   'P 1'
#
loop_
_entity.id
_entity.type
_entity.pdbx_description
1 polymer ?
#
loop_
_entity_poly.entity_id
_entity_poly.type
_entity_poly.pdbx_seq_one_letter_code
_entity_poly.pdbx_strand_id
1 'polypeptide(L)'
;MYHSKSVNYVSEFQCLLQFRGANIHFFFFFFKSLTSDFWLLQLAQPIRLLLEYTGEEYEDKYYVCGEAPNYDKTCWIDVKNKLGLDFPNLPYLLDGDRKITQSNAIMRYIARKHNMCGETEDEKVRVDIIENQSMDFRNGFVRLCYTNFDEMKPDYLKTLPNTLKQFSDFLGDRKWFAGDKITFVDFVMYELLDQHRLFDSKCLDDFKNLTDFLNRFEALEKIAAYMKSPRFMKAPINNKMAKFGNK
;
A
#
# COMPACT_ATOMS: atom_id res chain seq x y z
N MET A 1 -6.79 35.75 48.57
CA MET A 1 -6.48 35.74 47.13
C MET A 1 -5.33 34.76 46.91
N TYR A 2 -5.64 33.67 46.21
CA TYR A 2 -4.78 32.65 45.57
C TYR A 2 -3.40 32.28 46.14
N HIS A 3 -3.34 31.04 46.65
CA HIS A 3 -2.17 30.17 46.73
C HIS A 3 -1.81 29.56 45.36
N SER A 4 -0.51 29.39 45.08
CA SER A 4 0.08 28.49 44.08
C SER A 4 1.60 28.46 44.33
N LYS A 5 2.16 27.60 45.19
CA LYS A 5 2.55 26.17 45.02
C LYS A 5 3.34 25.86 43.73
N SER A 6 4.65 25.81 43.92
CA SER A 6 5.68 25.16 43.09
C SER A 6 5.28 23.74 42.66
N VAL A 7 5.46 23.45 41.36
CA VAL A 7 5.33 22.10 40.81
C VAL A 7 6.74 21.57 40.51
N ASN A 8 7.13 20.56 41.28
CA ASN A 8 8.29 19.71 40.99
C ASN A 8 7.94 18.74 39.85
N TYR A 9 8.78 18.68 38.82
CA TYR A 9 8.76 17.60 37.84
C TYR A 9 9.62 16.46 38.39
N VAL A 10 8.99 15.34 38.75
CA VAL A 10 9.67 14.06 38.97
C VAL A 10 8.95 13.00 38.16
N SER A 11 9.76 12.27 37.40
CA SER A 11 9.46 11.14 36.53
C SER A 11 8.76 9.98 37.26
N GLU A 12 7.75 9.39 36.63
CA GLU A 12 7.26 8.05 37.00
C GLU A 12 7.13 7.16 35.76
N PHE A 13 8.14 6.31 35.61
CA PHE A 13 8.17 5.10 34.79
C PHE A 13 7.89 3.94 35.76
N GLN A 14 6.65 3.45 35.87
CA GLN A 14 6.33 2.09 36.34
C GLN A 14 4.82 1.85 36.37
N CYS A 15 4.32 1.01 35.47
CA CYS A 15 3.27 0.05 35.83
C CYS A 15 3.34 -1.16 34.89
N LEU A 16 3.96 -2.23 35.39
CA LEU A 16 3.81 -3.60 34.91
C LEU A 16 2.83 -4.27 35.87
N LEU A 17 1.69 -4.79 35.40
CA LEU A 17 1.03 -5.94 36.01
C LEU A 17 0.09 -6.64 35.01
N GLN A 18 0.35 -7.95 34.93
CA GLN A 18 -0.28 -9.05 34.20
C GLN A 18 -1.80 -9.02 33.99
N PHE A 19 -2.22 -9.35 32.76
CA PHE A 19 -3.37 -10.22 32.51
C PHE A 19 -3.01 -11.29 31.46
N ARG A 20 -3.15 -12.57 31.85
CA ARG A 20 -3.12 -13.72 30.95
C ARG A 20 -4.50 -13.89 30.34
N GLY A 21 -4.58 -13.68 29.03
CA GLY A 21 -5.75 -13.92 28.18
C GLY A 21 -5.43 -13.29 26.84
N ALA A 22 -5.47 -14.08 25.77
CA ALA A 22 -5.06 -13.65 24.44
C ALA A 22 -5.96 -12.52 23.91
N ASN A 23 -5.59 -11.28 24.24
CA ASN A 23 -5.98 -10.06 23.56
C ASN A 23 -4.68 -9.30 23.33
N ILE A 24 -4.12 -9.45 22.14
CA ILE A 24 -3.00 -8.65 21.68
C ILE A 24 -3.55 -7.22 21.56
N HIS A 25 -3.17 -6.38 22.51
CA HIS A 25 -3.46 -4.96 22.45
C HIS A 25 -2.51 -4.32 21.43
N PHE A 26 -3.05 -3.98 20.26
CA PHE A 26 -2.35 -3.25 19.20
C PHE A 26 -2.30 -1.75 19.55
N PHE A 27 -1.12 -1.16 19.48
CA PHE A 27 -0.86 0.27 19.66
C PHE A 27 0.45 0.59 18.91
N PHE A 28 0.63 1.58 18.03
CA PHE A 28 -0.05 2.86 17.75
C PHE A 28 0.20 3.29 16.29
N PHE A 29 -0.75 3.99 15.65
CA PHE A 29 -0.41 5.24 14.97
C PHE A 29 -1.02 6.40 15.81
N PHE A 30 -0.90 7.68 15.43
CA PHE A 30 -1.43 8.78 16.25
C PHE A 30 -2.33 9.73 15.44
N PHE A 31 -3.61 9.71 15.80
CA PHE A 31 -4.74 10.66 15.80
C PHE A 31 -4.85 11.85 14.80
N LYS A 32 -6.09 11.91 14.28
CA LYS A 32 -7.02 13.03 14.03
C LYS A 32 -6.94 13.82 12.70
N SER A 33 -7.97 13.54 11.90
CA SER A 33 -8.73 14.47 11.03
C SER A 33 -8.15 14.83 9.66
N LEU A 34 -8.76 14.21 8.65
CA LEU A 34 -9.14 14.72 7.33
C LEU A 34 -8.57 16.10 6.93
N THR A 35 -7.59 16.08 6.02
CA THR A 35 -7.65 16.77 4.72
C THR A 35 -6.49 16.31 3.82
N SER A 36 -6.83 15.61 2.74
CA SER A 36 -6.02 15.30 1.55
C SER A 36 -4.59 14.76 1.79
N ASP A 37 -4.46 13.45 1.81
CA ASP A 37 -3.19 12.75 2.02
C ASP A 37 -2.42 12.55 0.72
N PHE A 38 -1.10 12.81 0.70
CA PHE A 38 -0.35 12.92 -0.56
C PHE A 38 0.94 12.10 -0.68
N TRP A 39 1.42 11.43 0.37
CA TRP A 39 2.61 10.59 0.25
C TRP A 39 2.26 9.12 0.06
N LEU A 40 2.64 8.59 -1.12
CA LEU A 40 2.80 7.16 -1.41
C LEU A 40 1.51 6.32 -1.42
N LEU A 41 0.38 6.92 -1.83
CA LEU A 41 -0.87 6.19 -2.02
C LEU A 41 -0.67 4.96 -2.91
N GLN A 42 0.07 5.09 -4.02
CA GLN A 42 0.40 3.98 -4.91
C GLN A 42 1.04 2.75 -4.22
N LEU A 43 1.97 2.97 -3.28
CA LEU A 43 2.75 1.89 -2.64
C LEU A 43 2.12 1.39 -1.34
N ALA A 44 1.33 2.23 -0.67
CA ALA A 44 0.65 1.88 0.57
C ALA A 44 -0.73 1.26 0.33
N GLN A 45 -1.38 1.52 -0.81
CA GLN A 45 -2.72 1.01 -1.08
C GLN A 45 -2.82 -0.53 -1.09
N PRO A 46 -1.87 -1.28 -1.69
CA PRO A 46 -1.88 -2.75 -1.57
C PRO A 46 -1.80 -3.23 -0.12
N ILE A 47 -1.04 -2.51 0.72
CA ILE A 47 -0.88 -2.82 2.15
C ILE A 47 -2.20 -2.59 2.89
N ARG A 48 -2.89 -1.46 2.64
CA ARG A 48 -4.21 -1.18 3.23
C ARG A 48 -5.23 -2.23 2.82
N LEU A 49 -5.32 -2.55 1.54
CA LEU A 49 -6.23 -3.58 1.04
C LEU A 49 -5.96 -4.93 1.73
N LEU A 50 -4.69 -5.30 1.92
CA LEU A 50 -4.30 -6.54 2.59
C LEU A 50 -4.66 -6.53 4.09
N LEU A 51 -4.43 -5.42 4.79
CA LEU A 51 -4.82 -5.25 6.21
C LEU A 51 -6.34 -5.36 6.38
N GLU A 52 -7.10 -4.70 5.51
CA GLU A 52 -8.57 -4.76 5.51
C GLU A 52 -9.09 -6.18 5.20
N TYR A 53 -8.47 -6.86 4.24
CA TYR A 53 -8.84 -8.23 3.88
C TYR A 53 -8.56 -9.22 5.02
N THR A 54 -7.41 -9.08 5.68
CA THR A 54 -7.00 -9.95 6.79
C THR A 54 -7.69 -9.60 8.10
N GLY A 55 -8.39 -8.46 8.16
CA GLY A 55 -9.07 -7.97 9.36
C GLY A 55 -8.10 -7.49 10.44
N GLU A 56 -6.85 -7.18 10.06
CA GLU A 56 -5.86 -6.61 10.97
C GLU A 56 -6.29 -5.21 11.37
N GLU A 57 -6.27 -4.93 12.67
CA GLU A 57 -6.48 -3.58 13.18
C GLU A 57 -5.23 -2.75 12.89
N TYR A 58 -5.42 -1.63 12.21
CA TYR A 58 -4.35 -0.69 11.91
C TYR A 58 -4.88 0.73 11.98
N GLU A 59 -3.94 1.64 12.14
CA GLU A 59 -4.16 3.06 11.96
C GLU A 59 -3.21 3.54 10.87
N ASP A 60 -3.54 4.61 10.16
CA ASP A 60 -2.70 5.11 9.08
C ASP A 60 -2.12 6.47 9.47
N LYS A 61 -0.81 6.63 9.31
CA LYS A 61 -0.14 7.90 9.53
C LYS A 61 0.29 8.48 8.20
N TYR A 62 -0.39 9.57 7.87
CA TYR A 62 -0.11 10.36 6.70
C TYR A 62 0.96 11.39 7.02
N TYR A 63 1.98 11.40 6.19
CA TYR A 63 2.81 12.57 5.98
C TYR A 63 2.17 13.33 4.82
N VAL A 64 2.17 14.67 4.86
CA VAL A 64 1.57 15.52 3.83
C VAL A 64 2.61 16.47 3.27
N CYS A 65 2.76 16.49 1.95
CA CYS A 65 3.69 17.36 1.26
C CYS A 65 3.15 18.78 1.30
N GLY A 66 4.02 19.76 1.55
CA GLY A 66 3.69 21.16 1.32
C GLY A 66 3.25 21.42 -0.13
N GLU A 67 2.66 22.58 -0.37
CA GLU A 67 2.22 22.97 -1.71
C GLU A 67 3.40 23.32 -2.63
N ALA A 68 3.11 23.35 -3.93
CA ALA A 68 4.01 23.88 -4.94
C ALA A 68 4.36 25.36 -4.64
N PRO A 69 5.56 25.83 -5.02
CA PRO A 69 6.62 25.09 -5.72
C PRO A 69 7.58 24.34 -4.79
N ASN A 70 7.48 24.56 -3.47
CA ASN A 70 8.49 24.11 -2.51
C ASN A 70 8.34 22.64 -2.12
N TYR A 71 7.12 22.11 -2.14
CA TYR A 71 6.83 20.71 -1.81
C TYR A 71 7.48 20.29 -0.49
N ASP A 72 7.23 21.07 0.58
CA ASP A 72 7.88 20.88 1.87
C ASP A 72 7.69 19.46 2.40
N LYS A 73 8.80 18.86 2.88
CA LYS A 73 8.87 17.47 3.33
C LYS A 73 9.30 17.34 4.79
N THR A 74 9.37 18.46 5.52
CA THR A 74 9.77 18.50 6.94
C THR A 74 8.94 17.53 7.79
N CYS A 75 7.64 17.40 7.50
CA CYS A 75 6.73 16.45 8.17
C CYS A 75 7.28 15.01 8.25
N TRP A 76 8.02 14.57 7.22
CA TRP A 76 8.70 13.28 7.20
C TRP A 76 10.18 13.40 7.62
N ILE A 77 10.91 14.38 7.08
CA ILE A 77 12.36 14.52 7.32
C ILE A 77 12.66 14.68 8.82
N ASP A 78 11.84 15.41 9.55
CA ASP A 78 12.04 15.70 10.98
C ASP A 78 11.85 14.48 11.88
N VAL A 79 11.11 13.46 11.41
CA VAL A 79 10.83 12.24 12.17
C VAL A 79 11.56 11.01 11.63
N LYS A 80 12.03 11.04 10.37
CA LYS A 80 12.63 9.90 9.64
C LYS A 80 13.63 9.11 10.48
N ASN A 81 14.60 9.81 11.08
CA ASN A 81 15.68 9.17 11.86
C ASN A 81 15.33 8.92 13.33
N LYS A 82 14.13 9.32 13.78
CA LYS A 82 13.66 9.18 15.18
C LYS A 82 12.81 7.92 15.40
N LEU A 83 12.40 7.25 14.32
CA LEU A 83 11.55 6.05 14.39
C LEU A 83 12.34 4.77 14.73
N GLY A 84 13.67 4.82 14.63
CA GLY A 84 14.55 3.66 14.84
C GLY A 84 14.33 2.56 13.80
N LEU A 85 14.04 2.95 12.55
CA LEU A 85 13.99 2.07 11.38
C LEU A 85 15.43 1.78 10.94
N ASP A 86 15.74 0.54 10.57
CA ASP A 86 17.08 0.17 10.07
C ASP A 86 17.44 0.90 8.77
N PHE A 87 16.47 0.98 7.85
CA PHE A 87 16.57 1.71 6.58
C PHE A 87 15.42 2.71 6.47
N PRO A 88 15.50 3.90 7.11
CA PRO A 88 14.39 4.83 7.19
C PRO A 88 13.80 5.19 5.82
N ASN A 89 12.57 4.73 5.57
CA ASN A 89 11.87 4.92 4.31
C ASN A 89 10.35 4.87 4.52
N LEU A 90 9.61 5.25 3.49
CA LEU A 90 8.17 5.08 3.41
C LEU A 90 7.83 4.12 2.25
N PRO A 91 6.80 3.26 2.38
CA PRO A 91 6.04 2.99 3.60
C PRO A 91 6.89 2.27 4.66
N TYR A 92 6.46 2.39 5.92
CA TYR A 92 6.94 1.59 7.04
C TYR A 92 5.76 0.98 7.80
N LEU A 93 6.00 -0.14 8.50
CA LEU A 93 5.07 -0.79 9.41
C LEU A 93 5.75 -1.00 10.76
N LEU A 94 5.04 -0.68 11.84
CA LEU A 94 5.46 -0.93 13.21
C LEU A 94 4.49 -1.96 13.82
N ASP A 95 5.00 -3.10 14.29
CA ASP A 95 4.24 -4.15 14.98
C ASP A 95 5.04 -4.63 16.21
N GLY A 96 4.72 -4.04 17.36
CA GLY A 96 5.51 -4.19 18.59
C GLY A 96 6.97 -3.75 18.38
N ASP A 97 7.90 -4.66 18.66
CA ASP A 97 9.34 -4.42 18.44
C ASP A 97 9.75 -4.48 16.96
N ARG A 98 8.87 -4.96 16.06
CA ARG A 98 9.18 -5.08 14.64
C ARG A 98 8.99 -3.74 13.94
N LYS A 99 10.01 -3.33 13.20
CA LYS A 99 10.03 -2.09 12.43
C LYS A 99 10.44 -2.42 11.01
N ILE A 100 9.48 -2.40 10.10
CA ILE A 100 9.65 -2.95 8.75
C ILE A 100 9.52 -1.81 7.75
N THR A 101 10.47 -1.72 6.83
CA THR A 101 10.43 -0.84 5.65
C THR A 101 10.44 -1.67 4.38
N GLN A 102 10.20 -1.04 3.22
CA GLN A 102 9.97 -1.68 1.91
C GLN A 102 8.58 -2.29 1.79
N SER A 103 7.82 -1.83 0.79
CA SER A 103 6.43 -2.26 0.58
C SER A 103 6.29 -3.78 0.46
N ASN A 104 7.17 -4.42 -0.32
CA ASN A 104 7.13 -5.88 -0.52
C ASN A 104 7.46 -6.65 0.77
N ALA A 105 8.40 -6.17 1.58
CA ALA A 105 8.72 -6.79 2.87
C ALA A 105 7.56 -6.67 3.86
N ILE A 106 6.87 -5.51 3.88
CA ILE A 106 5.66 -5.29 4.68
C ILE A 106 4.53 -6.23 4.22
N MET A 107 4.28 -6.30 2.91
CA MET A 107 3.26 -7.20 2.34
C MET A 107 3.54 -8.67 2.70
N ARG A 108 4.78 -9.14 2.50
CA ARG A 108 5.17 -10.50 2.87
C ARG A 108 5.07 -10.75 4.38
N TYR A 109 5.36 -9.76 5.21
CA TYR A 109 5.21 -9.88 6.66
C TYR A 109 3.75 -10.14 7.06
N ILE A 110 2.83 -9.30 6.58
CA ILE A 110 1.39 -9.48 6.82
C ILE A 110 0.94 -10.83 6.24
N ALA A 111 1.32 -11.14 5.01
CA ALA A 111 0.95 -12.37 4.33
C ALA A 111 1.38 -13.64 5.09
N ARG A 112 2.59 -13.65 5.69
CA ARG A 112 3.06 -14.78 6.50
C ARG A 112 2.24 -14.99 7.78
N LYS A 113 1.68 -13.93 8.38
CA LYS A 113 0.78 -14.06 9.54
C LYS A 113 -0.53 -14.77 9.17
N HIS A 114 -0.91 -14.75 7.88
CA HIS A 114 -2.20 -15.22 7.37
C HIS A 114 -2.10 -16.35 6.34
N ASN A 115 -0.91 -16.97 6.17
CA ASN A 115 -0.65 -18.04 5.18
C ASN A 115 -0.94 -17.64 3.71
N MET A 116 -0.63 -16.40 3.33
CA MET A 116 -0.93 -15.83 2.00
C MET A 116 0.30 -15.70 1.09
N CYS A 117 1.31 -16.57 1.24
CA CYS A 117 2.57 -16.55 0.47
C CYS A 117 2.71 -17.66 -0.58
N GLY A 118 1.65 -18.41 -0.85
CA GLY A 118 1.72 -19.67 -1.60
C GLY A 118 2.07 -20.85 -0.70
N GLU A 119 1.43 -21.99 -0.91
CA GLU A 119 1.59 -23.19 -0.07
C GLU A 119 2.54 -24.18 -0.75
N THR A 120 2.33 -24.42 -2.03
CA THR A 120 3.16 -25.29 -2.87
C THR A 120 4.39 -24.55 -3.42
N GLU A 121 5.40 -25.30 -3.88
CA GLU A 121 6.57 -24.71 -4.52
C GLU A 121 6.21 -23.92 -5.78
N ASP A 122 5.32 -24.48 -6.61
CA ASP A 122 4.84 -23.78 -7.82
C ASP A 122 4.13 -22.46 -7.51
N GLU A 123 3.31 -22.43 -6.45
CA GLU A 123 2.65 -21.19 -6.01
C GLU A 123 3.67 -20.17 -5.52
N LYS A 124 4.67 -20.58 -4.73
CA LYS A 124 5.75 -19.69 -4.25
C LYS A 124 6.55 -19.12 -5.41
N VAL A 125 6.90 -19.95 -6.39
CA VAL A 125 7.59 -19.50 -7.62
C VAL A 125 6.73 -18.46 -8.35
N ARG A 126 5.42 -18.68 -8.51
CA ARG A 126 4.53 -17.68 -9.14
C ARG A 126 4.44 -16.39 -8.34
N VAL A 127 4.34 -16.49 -7.02
CA VAL A 127 4.35 -15.33 -6.11
C VAL A 127 5.63 -14.53 -6.28
N ASP A 128 6.79 -15.18 -6.29
CA ASP A 128 8.08 -14.50 -6.42
C ASP A 128 8.24 -13.85 -7.80
N ILE A 129 7.83 -14.51 -8.88
CA ILE A 129 7.84 -13.93 -10.23
C ILE A 129 6.94 -12.69 -10.30
N ILE A 130 5.69 -12.79 -9.85
CA ILE A 130 4.74 -11.68 -9.93
C ILE A 130 5.12 -10.53 -9.02
N GLU A 131 5.63 -10.78 -7.82
CA GLU A 131 6.10 -9.71 -6.95
C GLU A 131 7.17 -8.85 -7.65
N ASN A 132 8.14 -9.48 -8.31
CA ASN A 132 9.22 -8.76 -8.99
C ASN A 132 8.75 -8.12 -10.31
N GLN A 133 8.01 -8.85 -11.14
CA GLN A 133 7.49 -8.33 -12.42
C GLN A 133 6.52 -7.16 -12.21
N SER A 134 5.71 -7.21 -11.15
CA SER A 134 4.81 -6.13 -10.78
C SER A 134 5.56 -4.87 -10.32
N MET A 135 6.73 -5.03 -9.68
CA MET A 135 7.59 -3.91 -9.31
C MET A 135 8.21 -3.24 -10.55
N ASP A 136 8.66 -4.01 -11.54
CA ASP A 136 9.17 -3.46 -12.79
C ASP A 136 8.08 -2.70 -13.56
N PHE A 137 6.87 -3.27 -13.63
CA PHE A 137 5.72 -2.63 -14.25
C PHE A 137 5.36 -1.31 -13.55
N ARG A 138 5.32 -1.32 -12.21
CA ARG A 138 5.12 -0.13 -11.38
C ARG A 138 6.18 0.93 -11.66
N ASN A 139 7.46 0.56 -11.66
CA ASN A 139 8.57 1.49 -11.85
C ASN A 139 8.53 2.14 -13.24
N GLY A 140 8.14 1.40 -14.27
CA GLY A 140 7.88 1.93 -15.61
C GLY A 140 6.78 3.01 -15.60
N PHE A 141 5.66 2.72 -14.94
CA PHE A 141 4.54 3.66 -14.84
C PHE A 141 4.87 4.89 -13.98
N VAL A 142 5.58 4.71 -12.86
CA VAL A 142 6.06 5.81 -12.03
C VAL A 142 7.00 6.71 -12.81
N ARG A 143 7.96 6.14 -13.56
CA ARG A 143 8.86 6.93 -14.40
C ARG A 143 8.08 7.80 -15.40
N LEU A 144 7.07 7.24 -16.05
CA LEU A 144 6.19 8.01 -16.94
C LEU A 144 5.53 9.17 -16.19
N CYS A 145 4.93 8.91 -15.02
CA CYS A 145 4.15 9.89 -14.27
C CYS A 145 4.97 11.06 -13.71
N TYR A 146 6.28 10.90 -13.48
CA TYR A 146 7.12 11.92 -12.82
C TYR A 146 8.17 12.57 -13.73
N THR A 147 8.19 12.26 -15.03
CA THR A 147 9.19 12.80 -15.98
C THR A 147 8.52 13.52 -17.17
N ASN A 148 8.96 13.27 -18.40
CA ASN A 148 8.45 13.89 -19.63
C ASN A 148 7.13 13.22 -20.05
N PHE A 149 6.11 13.33 -19.19
CA PHE A 149 4.85 12.60 -19.33
C PHE A 149 4.20 12.73 -20.70
N ASP A 150 4.07 13.95 -21.22
CA ASP A 150 3.39 14.20 -22.50
C ASP A 150 4.14 13.61 -23.70
N GLU A 151 5.48 13.57 -23.63
CA GLU A 151 6.33 13.00 -24.68
C GLU A 151 6.36 11.46 -24.61
N MET A 152 6.42 10.89 -23.40
CA MET A 152 6.57 9.45 -23.20
C MET A 152 5.24 8.68 -23.22
N LYS A 153 4.11 9.34 -22.97
CA LYS A 153 2.79 8.69 -22.89
C LYS A 153 2.39 7.93 -24.16
N PRO A 154 2.56 8.46 -25.39
CA PRO A 154 2.21 7.72 -26.61
C PRO A 154 2.96 6.38 -26.75
N ASP A 155 4.27 6.37 -26.49
CA ASP A 155 5.09 5.16 -26.57
C ASP A 155 4.76 4.16 -25.44
N TYR A 156 4.45 4.67 -24.25
CA TYR A 156 3.96 3.83 -23.16
C TYR A 156 2.65 3.14 -23.53
N LEU A 157 1.66 3.88 -24.04
CA LEU A 157 0.37 3.32 -24.47
C LEU A 157 0.52 2.32 -25.63
N LYS A 158 1.50 2.51 -26.52
CA LYS A 158 1.81 1.56 -27.60
C LYS A 158 2.35 0.22 -27.09
N THR A 159 3.10 0.24 -25.98
CA THR A 159 3.74 -0.96 -25.40
C THR A 159 2.92 -1.62 -24.30
N LEU A 160 1.99 -0.89 -23.68
CA LEU A 160 1.14 -1.36 -22.60
C LEU A 160 0.35 -2.64 -22.95
N PRO A 161 -0.29 -2.78 -24.12
CA PRO A 161 -1.01 -4.01 -24.47
C PRO A 161 -0.12 -5.26 -24.46
N ASN A 162 1.14 -5.16 -24.88
CA ASN A 162 2.07 -6.30 -24.86
C ASN A 162 2.40 -6.73 -23.41
N THR A 163 2.56 -5.75 -22.51
CA THR A 163 2.82 -6.02 -21.09
C THR A 163 1.58 -6.62 -20.41
N LEU A 164 0.40 -6.08 -20.69
CA LEU A 164 -0.87 -6.62 -20.18
C LEU A 164 -1.14 -8.03 -20.71
N LYS A 165 -0.79 -8.30 -21.97
CA LYS A 165 -0.86 -9.65 -22.53
C LYS A 165 0.02 -10.63 -21.74
N GLN A 166 1.24 -10.25 -21.35
CA GLN A 166 2.10 -11.11 -20.53
C GLN A 166 1.46 -11.45 -19.18
N PHE A 167 0.83 -10.48 -18.49
CA PHE A 167 0.10 -10.75 -17.25
C PHE A 167 -1.14 -11.60 -17.47
N SER A 168 -1.89 -11.35 -18.56
CA SER A 168 -3.04 -12.16 -18.96
C SER A 168 -2.64 -13.61 -19.23
N ASP A 169 -1.59 -13.84 -20.03
CA ASP A 169 -1.07 -15.17 -20.33
C ASP A 169 -0.57 -15.86 -19.05
N PHE A 170 0.11 -15.11 -18.16
CA PHE A 170 0.58 -15.64 -16.89
C PHE A 170 -0.57 -16.04 -15.97
N LEU A 171 -1.62 -15.22 -15.85
CA LEU A 171 -2.83 -15.53 -15.07
C LEU A 171 -3.57 -16.74 -15.64
N GLY A 172 -3.66 -16.84 -16.97
CA GLY A 172 -4.34 -17.91 -17.68
C GLY A 172 -5.78 -18.08 -17.19
N ASP A 173 -6.13 -19.33 -16.86
CA ASP A 173 -7.46 -19.72 -16.33
C ASP A 173 -7.54 -19.72 -14.79
N ARG A 174 -6.46 -19.33 -14.10
CA ARG A 174 -6.43 -19.36 -12.63
C ARG A 174 -7.31 -18.26 -12.04
N LYS A 175 -7.83 -18.53 -10.84
CA LYS A 175 -8.63 -17.56 -10.09
C LYS A 175 -7.80 -16.37 -9.60
N TRP A 176 -6.58 -16.65 -9.16
CA TRP A 176 -5.60 -15.72 -8.62
C TRP A 176 -4.22 -15.98 -9.24
N PHE A 177 -3.30 -15.02 -9.15
CA PHE A 177 -2.01 -15.10 -9.84
C PHE A 177 -1.15 -16.30 -9.42
N ALA A 178 -1.25 -16.73 -8.16
CA ALA A 178 -0.53 -17.90 -7.66
C ALA A 178 -1.24 -19.23 -7.97
N GLY A 179 -2.57 -19.24 -8.03
CA GLY A 179 -3.38 -20.46 -8.08
C GLY A 179 -4.86 -20.21 -7.74
N ASP A 180 -5.46 -21.13 -6.99
CA ASP A 180 -6.88 -21.06 -6.60
C ASP A 180 -7.13 -20.27 -5.32
N LYS A 181 -6.09 -20.09 -4.49
CA LYS A 181 -6.10 -19.30 -3.27
C LYS A 181 -5.46 -17.93 -3.51
N ILE A 182 -6.05 -16.91 -2.89
CA ILE A 182 -5.55 -15.54 -2.97
C ILE A 182 -4.26 -15.41 -2.13
N THR A 183 -3.32 -14.64 -2.65
CA THR A 183 -2.03 -14.35 -2.02
C THR A 183 -1.79 -12.84 -2.01
N PHE A 184 -0.74 -12.38 -1.32
CA PHE A 184 -0.47 -10.94 -1.23
C PHE A 184 -0.16 -10.28 -2.58
N VAL A 185 0.32 -11.05 -3.58
CA VAL A 185 0.62 -10.50 -4.91
C VAL A 185 -0.64 -10.12 -5.69
N ASP A 186 -1.79 -10.72 -5.38
CA ASP A 186 -3.06 -10.33 -5.99
C ASP A 186 -3.46 -8.89 -5.59
N PHE A 187 -3.11 -8.45 -4.39
CA PHE A 187 -3.34 -7.09 -3.92
C PHE A 187 -2.44 -6.08 -4.65
N VAL A 188 -1.20 -6.47 -4.95
CA VAL A 188 -0.27 -5.66 -5.73
C VAL A 188 -0.74 -5.55 -7.18
N MET A 189 -1.16 -6.67 -7.77
CA MET A 189 -1.65 -6.70 -9.16
C MET A 189 -2.99 -5.99 -9.33
N TYR A 190 -3.92 -6.13 -8.37
CA TYR A 190 -5.16 -5.36 -8.37
C TYR A 190 -4.88 -3.87 -8.46
N GLU A 191 -4.04 -3.35 -7.56
CA GLU A 191 -3.73 -1.92 -7.51
C GLU A 191 -3.09 -1.42 -8.81
N LEU A 192 -2.17 -2.20 -9.38
CA LEU A 192 -1.51 -1.82 -10.64
C LEU A 192 -2.50 -1.83 -11.81
N LEU A 193 -3.33 -2.84 -11.94
CA LEU A 193 -4.32 -2.93 -13.01
C LEU A 193 -5.41 -1.85 -12.88
N ASP A 194 -5.85 -1.55 -11.64
CA ASP A 194 -6.82 -0.48 -11.40
C ASP A 194 -6.26 0.90 -11.78
N GLN A 195 -5.00 1.19 -11.44
CA GLN A 195 -4.34 2.42 -11.87
C GLN A 195 -4.24 2.55 -13.38
N HIS A 196 -3.96 1.45 -14.07
CA HIS A 196 -3.91 1.45 -15.54
C HIS A 196 -5.30 1.60 -16.15
N ARG A 197 -6.34 1.02 -15.55
CA ARG A 197 -7.75 1.26 -15.93
C ARG A 197 -8.15 2.71 -15.73
N LEU A 198 -7.63 3.41 -14.71
CA LEU A 198 -7.83 4.85 -14.53
C LEU A 198 -7.02 5.70 -15.54
N PHE A 199 -5.86 5.21 -15.95
CA PHE A 199 -4.98 5.89 -16.91
C PHE A 199 -5.46 5.79 -18.35
N ASP A 200 -5.94 4.61 -18.74
CA ASP A 200 -6.58 4.32 -20.02
C ASP A 200 -7.72 3.32 -19.79
N SER A 201 -8.96 3.80 -19.85
CA SER A 201 -10.15 3.02 -19.51
C SER A 201 -10.38 1.81 -20.40
N LYS A 202 -9.72 1.73 -21.57
CA LYS A 202 -9.86 0.65 -22.54
C LYS A 202 -8.69 -0.33 -22.54
N CYS A 203 -7.66 -0.11 -21.71
CA CYS A 203 -6.43 -0.92 -21.77
C CYS A 203 -6.64 -2.41 -21.45
N LEU A 204 -7.77 -2.76 -20.81
CA LEU A 204 -8.11 -4.14 -20.44
C LEU A 204 -9.20 -4.78 -21.33
N ASP A 205 -9.73 -4.07 -22.33
CA ASP A 205 -10.86 -4.54 -23.16
C ASP A 205 -10.55 -5.87 -23.87
N ASP A 206 -9.29 -6.06 -24.28
CA ASP A 206 -8.81 -7.27 -24.95
C ASP A 206 -8.43 -8.41 -23.98
N PHE A 207 -8.44 -8.16 -22.66
CA PHE A 207 -7.96 -9.09 -21.63
C PHE A 207 -9.07 -9.43 -20.64
N LYS A 208 -10.02 -10.26 -21.08
CA LYS A 208 -11.19 -10.64 -20.27
C LYS A 208 -10.82 -11.21 -18.90
N ASN A 209 -9.79 -12.06 -18.82
CA ASN A 209 -9.38 -12.68 -17.55
C ASN A 209 -8.81 -11.65 -16.55
N LEU A 210 -8.11 -10.61 -17.00
CA LEU A 210 -7.66 -9.50 -16.15
C LEU A 210 -8.83 -8.65 -15.66
N THR A 211 -9.81 -8.39 -16.53
CA THR A 211 -11.07 -7.71 -16.15
C THR A 211 -11.85 -8.55 -15.13
N ASP A 212 -11.98 -9.85 -15.35
CA ASP A 212 -12.63 -10.78 -14.42
C ASP A 212 -11.89 -10.85 -13.08
N PHE A 213 -10.55 -10.80 -13.09
CA PHE A 213 -9.73 -10.72 -11.88
C PHE A 213 -10.02 -9.46 -11.06
N LEU A 214 -10.07 -8.28 -11.68
CA LEU A 214 -10.43 -7.02 -10.99
C LEU A 214 -11.83 -7.12 -10.36
N ASN A 215 -12.82 -7.55 -11.15
CA ASN A 215 -14.19 -7.70 -10.67
C ASN A 215 -14.29 -8.68 -9.50
N ARG A 216 -13.53 -9.78 -9.55
CA ARG A 216 -13.48 -10.78 -8.49
C ARG A 216 -12.84 -10.24 -7.21
N PHE A 217 -11.76 -9.46 -7.35
CA PHE A 217 -11.08 -8.84 -6.22
C PHE A 217 -11.98 -7.80 -5.53
N GLU A 218 -12.62 -6.92 -6.30
CA GLU A 218 -13.56 -5.91 -5.79
C GLU A 218 -14.79 -6.54 -5.12
N ALA A 219 -15.18 -7.75 -5.53
CA ALA A 219 -16.30 -8.49 -4.95
C ALA A 219 -15.97 -9.23 -3.64
N LEU A 220 -14.70 -9.28 -3.21
CA LEU A 220 -14.33 -9.85 -1.91
C LEU A 220 -15.02 -9.07 -0.80
N GLU A 221 -15.75 -9.73 0.09
CA GLU A 221 -16.63 -9.08 1.08
C GLU A 221 -15.92 -7.95 1.87
N LYS A 222 -14.72 -8.22 2.40
CA LYS A 222 -13.92 -7.24 3.15
C LYS A 222 -13.44 -6.08 2.29
N ILE A 223 -13.06 -6.34 1.04
CA ILE A 223 -12.63 -5.33 0.08
C ILE A 223 -13.80 -4.46 -0.35
N ALA A 224 -14.93 -5.06 -0.72
CA ALA A 224 -16.16 -4.38 -1.08
C ALA A 224 -16.67 -3.48 0.07
N ALA A 225 -16.57 -3.95 1.31
CA ALA A 225 -16.91 -3.17 2.50
C ALA A 225 -15.94 -2.00 2.69
N TYR A 226 -14.63 -2.24 2.59
CA TYR A 226 -13.62 -1.21 2.69
C TYR A 226 -13.79 -0.12 1.62
N MET A 227 -13.99 -0.49 0.36
CA MET A 227 -14.18 0.43 -0.78
C MET A 227 -15.41 1.34 -0.64
N LYS A 228 -16.42 0.92 0.11
CA LYS A 228 -17.62 1.73 0.43
C LYS A 228 -17.43 2.59 1.68
N SER A 229 -16.36 2.37 2.44
CA SER A 229 -16.08 3.08 3.68
C SER A 229 -15.38 4.41 3.42
N PRO A 230 -15.50 5.40 4.34
CA PRO A 230 -14.79 6.67 4.22
C PRO A 230 -13.26 6.53 4.38
N ARG A 231 -12.75 5.35 4.75
CA ARG A 231 -11.32 5.06 4.85
C ARG A 231 -10.69 4.75 3.49
N PHE A 232 -11.50 4.36 2.49
CA PHE A 232 -10.97 4.03 1.17
C PHE A 232 -10.54 5.28 0.42
N MET A 233 -9.26 5.31 0.06
CA MET A 233 -8.70 6.37 -0.77
C MET A 233 -8.59 5.88 -2.21
N LYS A 234 -9.46 6.40 -3.07
CA LYS A 234 -9.42 6.14 -4.51
C LYS A 234 -8.43 7.04 -5.26
N ALA A 235 -8.21 8.24 -4.73
CA ALA A 235 -7.34 9.26 -5.30
C ALA A 235 -6.80 10.15 -4.17
N PRO A 236 -5.66 10.82 -4.37
CA PRO A 236 -4.79 10.74 -5.54
C PRO A 236 -4.07 9.38 -5.66
N ILE A 237 -3.52 9.05 -6.83
CA ILE A 237 -2.70 7.83 -7.03
C ILE A 237 -1.24 8.13 -6.69
N ASN A 238 -0.77 9.27 -7.16
CA ASN A 238 0.59 9.76 -7.07
C ASN A 238 0.67 11.03 -6.24
N ASN A 239 1.88 11.42 -5.87
CA ASN A 239 2.12 12.63 -5.09
C ASN A 239 1.97 13.90 -5.96
N LYS A 240 1.86 15.08 -5.32
CA LYS A 240 1.55 16.39 -5.93
C LYS A 240 2.44 16.79 -7.12
N MET A 241 3.66 16.23 -7.21
CA MET A 241 4.67 16.51 -8.23
C MET A 241 4.45 15.69 -9.51
N ALA A 242 3.64 14.64 -9.47
CA ALA A 242 3.35 13.83 -10.64
C ALA A 242 2.49 14.58 -11.66
N LYS A 243 2.66 14.22 -12.92
CA LYS A 243 1.87 14.71 -14.06
C LYS A 243 0.55 13.95 -14.25
N PHE A 244 0.43 12.77 -13.64
CA PHE A 244 -0.80 11.97 -13.65
C PHE A 244 -1.13 11.44 -12.26
N GLY A 245 -2.43 11.43 -11.93
CA GLY A 245 -2.94 10.90 -10.67
C GLY A 245 -2.54 11.69 -9.43
N ASN A 246 -2.17 12.97 -9.58
CA ASN A 246 -1.78 13.85 -8.48
C ASN A 246 -2.96 14.61 -7.84
N LYS A 247 -4.19 14.25 -8.22
CA LYS A 247 -5.45 14.82 -7.72
C LYS A 247 -6.45 13.69 -7.48
#